data_AF-A0A1V4A323-F1
#
_entry.id   AF-A0A1V4A323-F1
#
_cell.length_a   1.000
_cell.length_b   1.000
_cell.length_c   1.000
_cell.angle_alpha   90.00
_cell.angle_beta   90.00
_cell.angle_gamma   90.00
#
_symmetry.space_group_name_H-M   'P 1'
#
loop_
_entity.id
_entity.type
_entity.pdbx_description
1 polymer ?
#
loop_
_entity_poly.entity_id
_entity_poly.type
_entity_poly.pdbx_seq_one_letter_code
_entity_poly.pdbx_strand_id
1 'polypeptide(L)'
;RVNGDDVLATGLFVEHFNKYDVQWYGERGRTIFFQNEKAYDAPNQAAIQNGNIKGFAAYKVGDSVTTHEGWGLGSYCNYTSDPGIRQEHGFQAPVKPGVKFHDLLVVSLGGMGQYDHVINSTGSPTSGSSTVPSTVVSFP
;
A
#
# COMPACT_ATOMS: atom_id res chain seq x y z
N ARG A 1 -11.12 4.82 6.45
CA ARG A 1 -10.95 6.19 5.88
C ARG A 1 -10.74 7.18 7.02
N VAL A 2 -9.80 8.12 6.89
CA VAL A 2 -9.47 9.17 7.86
C VAL A 2 -9.66 10.53 7.20
N ASN A 3 -10.65 11.31 7.65
CA ASN A 3 -10.95 12.64 7.09
C ASN A 3 -10.58 13.78 8.05
N GLY A 4 -10.39 13.50 9.33
CA GLY A 4 -10.00 14.50 10.31
C GLY A 4 -8.54 14.89 10.16
N ASP A 5 -8.25 16.15 10.43
CA ASP A 5 -6.90 16.67 10.53
C ASP A 5 -6.21 16.23 11.84
N ASP A 6 -4.87 16.24 11.84
CA ASP A 6 -4.02 16.00 13.02
C ASP A 6 -4.20 14.62 13.67
N VAL A 7 -4.85 13.68 12.97
CA VAL A 7 -5.05 12.32 13.44
C VAL A 7 -3.72 11.59 13.54
N LEU A 8 -3.54 10.88 14.67
CA LEU A 8 -2.42 9.97 14.90
C LEU A 8 -2.95 8.53 14.97
N ALA A 9 -2.37 7.64 14.17
CA ALA A 9 -2.56 6.20 14.27
C ALA A 9 -1.26 5.55 14.77
N THR A 10 -1.34 4.73 15.81
CA THR A 10 -0.20 3.97 16.35
C THR A 10 -0.58 2.49 16.40
N GLY A 11 0.17 1.63 15.71
CA GLY A 11 -0.15 0.20 15.63
C GLY A 11 -1.42 -0.05 14.80
N LEU A 12 -1.43 0.41 13.55
CA LEU A 12 -2.58 0.27 12.65
C LEU A 12 -2.54 -1.07 11.90
N PHE A 13 -3.58 -1.90 12.08
CA PHE A 13 -3.76 -3.18 11.37
C PHE A 13 -5.08 -3.13 10.60
N VAL A 14 -5.04 -3.32 9.28
CA VAL A 14 -6.23 -3.26 8.41
C VAL A 14 -6.02 -4.20 7.24
N GLU A 15 -6.94 -5.12 6.95
CA GLU A 15 -6.71 -6.21 5.99
C GLU A 15 -7.94 -6.53 5.12
N HIS A 16 -7.67 -7.10 3.94
CA HIS A 16 -8.59 -7.79 3.04
C HIS A 16 -9.81 -7.02 2.52
N PHE A 17 -9.72 -5.69 2.38
CA PHE A 17 -10.77 -4.95 1.69
C PHE A 17 -10.70 -5.17 0.17
N ASN A 18 -11.86 -5.22 -0.50
CA ASN A 18 -11.89 -5.33 -1.98
C ASN A 18 -11.30 -4.11 -2.70
N LYS A 19 -11.13 -2.98 -2.00
CA LYS A 19 -10.59 -1.73 -2.55
C LYS A 19 -9.46 -1.21 -1.67
N TYR A 20 -9.46 0.09 -1.38
CA TYR A 20 -8.50 0.70 -0.47
C TYR A 20 -8.79 0.26 0.97
N ASP A 21 -7.80 -0.30 1.65
CA ASP A 21 -7.90 -0.67 3.07
C ASP A 21 -7.86 0.60 3.94
N VAL A 22 -6.92 1.50 3.65
CA VAL A 22 -6.82 2.82 4.26
C VAL A 22 -6.86 3.92 3.20
N GLN A 23 -7.67 4.94 3.45
CA GLN A 23 -7.68 6.19 2.72
C GLN A 23 -7.54 7.34 3.71
N TRP A 24 -6.57 8.23 3.48
CA TRP A 24 -6.27 9.37 4.32
C TRP A 24 -6.47 10.67 3.55
N TYR A 25 -7.38 11.51 4.01
CA TYR A 25 -7.77 12.77 3.37
C TYR A 25 -7.59 14.00 4.26
N GLY A 26 -7.43 13.82 5.58
CA GLY A 26 -7.11 14.91 6.50
C GLY A 26 -5.64 15.31 6.48
N GLU A 27 -5.35 16.56 6.85
CA GLU A 27 -4.00 17.12 6.89
C GLU A 27 -3.24 16.74 8.16
N ARG A 28 -1.90 16.80 8.11
CA ARG A 28 -0.99 16.57 9.24
C ARG A 28 -1.14 15.20 9.91
N GLY A 29 -1.65 14.23 9.15
CA GLY A 29 -1.84 12.87 9.61
C GLY A 29 -0.52 12.14 9.85
N ARG A 30 -0.49 11.30 10.89
CA ARG A 30 0.67 10.47 11.22
C ARG A 30 0.28 9.01 11.46
N THR A 31 1.06 8.10 10.88
CA THR A 31 0.96 6.66 11.16
C THR A 31 2.29 6.12 11.62
N ILE A 32 2.33 5.56 12.83
CA ILE A 32 3.50 4.86 13.36
C ILE A 32 3.12 3.39 13.46
N PHE A 33 3.78 2.57 12.65
CA PHE A 33 3.46 1.18 12.37
C PHE A 33 2.15 0.96 11.59
N PHE A 34 2.25 0.28 10.45
CA PHE A 34 1.11 -0.23 9.68
C PHE A 34 1.37 -1.65 9.20
N GLN A 35 0.36 -2.50 9.31
CA GLN A 35 0.33 -3.84 8.74
C GLN A 35 -0.95 -3.98 7.90
N ASN A 36 -0.80 -4.56 6.71
CA ASN A 36 -1.91 -4.88 5.81
C ASN A 36 -1.66 -6.13 4.99
N GLU A 37 -2.70 -6.92 4.78
CA GLU A 37 -2.76 -7.91 3.70
C GLU A 37 -3.88 -7.59 2.71
N LYS A 38 -3.62 -7.77 1.41
CA LYS A 38 -4.61 -7.58 0.34
C LYS A 38 -5.68 -8.69 0.36
N ALA A 39 -6.81 -8.46 -0.31
CA ALA A 39 -7.88 -9.46 -0.44
C ALA A 39 -7.40 -10.67 -1.27
N TYR A 40 -7.44 -11.87 -0.69
CA TYR A 40 -6.89 -13.09 -1.28
C TYR A 40 -7.76 -13.68 -2.39
N ASP A 41 -9.04 -13.35 -2.33
CA ASP A 41 -10.15 -13.94 -3.08
C ASP A 41 -10.52 -13.17 -4.34
N ALA A 42 -9.70 -12.16 -4.72
CA ALA A 42 -9.85 -11.49 -6.00
C ALA A 42 -9.79 -12.53 -7.15
N PRO A 43 -10.86 -12.66 -7.96
CA PRO A 43 -10.97 -13.77 -8.91
C PRO A 43 -10.12 -13.59 -10.18
N ASN A 44 -9.64 -12.37 -10.44
CA ASN A 44 -8.79 -12.01 -11.57
C ASN A 44 -8.33 -10.55 -11.44
N GLN A 45 -7.39 -10.13 -12.31
CA GLN A 45 -6.90 -8.75 -12.38
C GLN A 45 -8.01 -7.71 -12.59
N ALA A 46 -9.03 -8.01 -13.40
CA ALA A 46 -10.09 -7.06 -13.74
C ALA A 46 -10.96 -6.71 -12.53
N ALA A 47 -11.14 -7.63 -11.58
CA ALA A 47 -11.92 -7.41 -10.37
C ALA A 47 -11.31 -6.35 -9.44
N ILE A 48 -9.99 -6.14 -9.51
CA ILE A 48 -9.28 -5.14 -8.70
C ILE A 48 -8.81 -3.94 -9.51
N GLN A 49 -9.16 -3.85 -10.80
CA GLN A 49 -8.73 -2.76 -11.66
C GLN A 49 -9.23 -1.41 -11.12
N ASN A 50 -8.33 -0.45 -10.95
CA ASN A 50 -8.61 0.87 -10.40
C ASN A 50 -8.27 1.95 -11.43
N GLY A 51 -9.17 2.16 -12.39
CA GLY A 51 -8.87 3.02 -13.54
C GLY A 51 -7.68 2.46 -14.33
N ASN A 52 -6.62 3.25 -14.48
CA ASN A 52 -5.37 2.82 -15.10
C ASN A 52 -4.40 2.13 -14.12
N ILE A 53 -4.71 2.08 -12.82
CA ILE A 53 -3.87 1.45 -11.79
C ILE A 53 -4.29 -0.01 -11.59
N LYS A 54 -3.32 -0.93 -11.52
CA LYS A 54 -3.59 -2.33 -11.19
C LYS A 54 -3.78 -2.50 -9.69
N GLY A 55 -5.01 -2.70 -9.23
CA GLY A 55 -5.28 -2.86 -7.80
C GLY A 55 -5.46 -1.54 -7.05
N PHE A 56 -5.98 -1.65 -5.83
CA PHE A 56 -6.14 -0.53 -4.92
C PHE A 56 -5.04 -0.60 -3.86
N ALA A 57 -4.33 0.51 -3.62
CA ALA A 57 -3.30 0.57 -2.58
C ALA A 57 -3.85 0.14 -1.21
N ALA A 58 -3.02 -0.50 -0.39
CA ALA A 58 -3.33 -0.75 1.00
C ALA A 58 -3.53 0.56 1.76
N TYR A 59 -2.70 1.57 1.45
CA TYR A 59 -2.74 2.86 2.11
C TYR A 59 -2.63 3.97 1.07
N LYS A 60 -3.73 4.71 0.87
CA LYS A 60 -3.78 5.88 0.00
C LYS A 60 -3.81 7.17 0.83
N VAL A 61 -2.87 8.07 0.57
CA VAL A 61 -2.98 9.49 0.89
C VAL A 61 -3.65 10.19 -0.30
N GLY A 62 -4.65 11.02 -0.02
CA GLY A 62 -5.37 11.79 -1.04
C GLY A 62 -4.48 12.83 -1.71
N ASP A 63 -4.67 13.04 -3.01
CA ASP A 63 -3.75 13.86 -3.82
C ASP A 63 -3.74 15.34 -3.41
N SER A 64 -4.82 15.81 -2.77
CA SER A 64 -4.94 17.16 -2.21
C SER A 64 -4.10 17.37 -0.95
N VAL A 65 -3.82 16.31 -0.18
CA VAL A 65 -3.10 16.40 1.11
C VAL A 65 -1.71 16.99 0.92
N THR A 66 -1.33 17.93 1.77
CA THR A 66 -0.05 18.64 1.71
C THR A 66 0.92 18.21 2.80
N THR A 67 0.42 17.75 3.95
CA THR A 67 1.21 17.24 5.07
C THR A 67 0.73 15.86 5.51
N HIS A 68 1.60 14.87 5.48
CA HIS A 68 1.34 13.52 5.99
C HIS A 68 2.65 12.81 6.30
N GLU A 69 2.70 11.95 7.31
CA GLU A 69 3.92 11.19 7.60
C GLU A 69 3.68 9.77 8.13
N GLY A 70 4.43 8.79 7.62
CA GLY A 70 4.32 7.40 8.04
C GLY A 70 5.67 6.73 8.34
N TRP A 71 5.73 5.87 9.36
CA TRP A 71 6.92 5.12 9.77
C TRP A 71 6.65 3.63 9.95
N GLY A 72 7.42 2.77 9.27
CA GLY A 72 7.34 1.31 9.40
C GLY A 72 6.00 0.76 8.89
N LEU A 73 5.76 0.83 7.58
CA LEU A 73 4.50 0.39 6.98
C LEU A 73 4.74 -0.80 6.04
N GLY A 74 3.96 -1.88 6.21
CA GLY A 74 4.03 -3.09 5.40
C GLY A 74 2.71 -3.46 4.74
N SER A 75 2.79 -3.92 3.48
CA SER A 75 1.65 -4.44 2.71
C SER A 75 2.02 -5.80 2.08
N TYR A 76 1.29 -6.85 2.41
CA TYR A 76 1.52 -8.21 1.90
C TYR A 76 0.43 -8.60 0.89
N CYS A 77 0.74 -9.44 -0.09
CA CYS A 77 -0.25 -10.03 -0.97
C CYS A 77 -0.15 -11.56 -0.97
N ASN A 78 -1.32 -12.20 -1.08
CA ASN A 78 -1.47 -13.63 -1.24
C ASN A 78 -2.74 -13.90 -2.06
N TYR A 79 -2.71 -13.55 -3.34
CA TYR A 79 -3.81 -13.74 -4.29
C TYR A 79 -4.00 -15.24 -4.58
N THR A 80 -4.54 -15.95 -3.60
CA THR A 80 -4.72 -17.41 -3.62
C THR A 80 -5.65 -17.84 -4.75
N SER A 81 -6.67 -17.03 -5.04
CA SER A 81 -7.63 -17.30 -6.11
C SER A 81 -7.07 -17.08 -7.53
N ASP A 82 -6.10 -16.18 -7.70
CA ASP A 82 -5.39 -15.97 -8.96
C ASP A 82 -3.96 -15.45 -8.71
N PRO A 83 -2.95 -16.35 -8.69
CA PRO A 83 -1.55 -15.98 -8.49
C PRO A 83 -0.96 -15.11 -9.60
N GLY A 84 -1.65 -14.94 -10.74
CA GLY A 84 -1.24 -14.08 -11.84
C GLY A 84 -1.49 -12.59 -11.58
N ILE A 85 -2.26 -12.25 -10.54
CA ILE A 85 -2.60 -10.87 -10.21
C ILE A 85 -1.35 -10.03 -9.89
N ARG A 86 -1.33 -8.82 -10.45
CA ARG A 86 -0.38 -7.77 -10.16
C ARG A 86 -1.06 -6.66 -9.36
N GLN A 87 -0.43 -6.28 -8.26
CA GLN A 87 -0.77 -5.11 -7.46
C GLN A 87 0.26 -4.02 -7.78
N GLU A 88 -0.16 -2.85 -8.24
CA GLU A 88 0.79 -1.86 -8.74
C GLU A 88 1.70 -1.34 -7.64
N HIS A 89 1.13 -1.06 -6.47
CA HIS A 89 1.86 -0.63 -5.29
C HIS A 89 1.09 -0.96 -4.01
N GLY A 90 1.80 -1.07 -2.89
CA GLY A 90 1.19 -1.14 -1.56
C GLY A 90 0.72 0.24 -1.09
N PHE A 91 1.46 1.29 -1.45
CA PHE A 91 1.23 2.64 -0.97
C PHE A 91 1.00 3.61 -2.14
N GLN A 92 0.09 4.57 -1.95
CA GLN A 92 -0.18 5.61 -2.94
C GLN A 92 -0.22 6.98 -2.25
N ALA A 93 0.58 7.94 -2.69
CA ALA A 93 0.63 9.27 -2.08
C ALA A 93 1.05 10.37 -3.05
N PRO A 94 0.66 11.64 -2.83
CA PRO A 94 1.20 12.75 -3.61
C PRO A 94 2.69 12.96 -3.33
N VAL A 95 3.46 13.30 -4.36
CA VAL A 95 4.88 13.67 -4.24
C VAL A 95 4.97 15.15 -3.87
N LYS A 96 5.05 15.45 -2.58
CA LYS A 96 5.13 16.80 -2.02
C LYS A 96 6.14 16.82 -0.86
N PRO A 97 6.86 17.94 -0.63
CA PRO A 97 7.83 18.02 0.47
C PRO A 97 7.29 17.67 1.87
N GLY A 98 5.98 17.89 2.11
CA GLY A 98 5.33 17.61 3.40
C GLY A 98 4.71 16.21 3.53
N VAL A 99 4.73 15.39 2.48
CA VAL A 99 4.11 14.04 2.48
C VAL A 99 5.22 13.01 2.44
N LYS A 100 5.62 12.49 3.62
CA LYS A 100 6.83 11.68 3.77
C LYS A 100 6.53 10.27 4.28
N PHE A 101 7.35 9.30 3.89
CA PHE A 101 7.32 7.96 4.47
C PHE A 101 8.71 7.45 4.77
N HIS A 102 8.79 6.61 5.80
CA HIS A 102 10.01 5.99 6.29
C HIS A 102 9.78 4.50 6.46
N ASP A 103 10.71 3.68 5.95
CA ASP A 103 10.70 2.22 6.09
C ASP A 103 9.42 1.57 5.57
N LEU A 104 9.14 1.76 4.28
CA LEU A 104 8.06 1.07 3.57
C LEU A 104 8.53 -0.30 3.08
N LEU A 105 7.63 -1.28 3.10
CA LEU A 105 7.85 -2.58 2.47
C LEU A 105 6.58 -3.15 1.84
N VAL A 106 6.77 -3.90 0.75
CA VAL A 106 5.75 -4.79 0.19
C VAL A 106 6.29 -6.20 0.05
N VAL A 107 5.42 -7.20 0.17
CA VAL A 107 5.81 -8.62 0.16
C VAL A 107 4.78 -9.45 -0.57
N SER A 108 5.23 -10.33 -1.46
CA SER A 108 4.39 -11.45 -1.95
C SER A 108 4.62 -12.67 -1.07
N LEU A 109 3.55 -13.24 -0.52
CA LEU A 109 3.61 -14.45 0.29
C LEU A 109 3.58 -15.66 -0.65
N GLY A 110 4.69 -16.41 -0.71
CA GLY A 110 4.77 -17.63 -1.51
C GLY A 110 4.68 -17.43 -3.03
N GLY A 111 4.75 -16.19 -3.53
CA GLY A 111 4.61 -15.87 -4.96
C GLY A 111 3.16 -15.80 -5.44
N MET A 112 2.19 -15.72 -4.53
CA MET A 112 0.76 -15.68 -4.84
C MET A 112 0.34 -14.26 -5.22
N GLY A 113 0.57 -13.92 -6.49
CA GLY A 113 0.55 -12.56 -7.01
C GLY A 113 1.80 -11.77 -6.65
N GLN A 114 1.96 -10.57 -7.21
CA GLN A 114 3.17 -9.76 -7.04
C GLN A 114 2.86 -8.27 -7.01
N TYR A 115 3.72 -7.51 -6.33
CA TYR A 115 3.75 -6.05 -6.41
C TYR A 115 4.62 -5.58 -7.57
N ASP A 116 4.19 -4.57 -8.33
CA ASP A 116 5.02 -3.92 -9.35
C ASP A 116 5.98 -2.88 -8.71
N HIS A 117 5.55 -2.20 -7.64
CA HIS A 117 6.30 -1.19 -6.88
C HIS A 117 5.96 -1.22 -5.38
N VAL A 118 6.74 -0.52 -4.56
CA VAL A 118 6.45 -0.33 -3.13
C VAL A 118 5.42 0.78 -2.97
N ILE A 119 5.75 1.99 -3.44
CA ILE A 119 4.93 3.20 -3.34
C ILE A 119 4.87 3.91 -4.69
N ASN A 120 3.68 4.26 -5.17
CA ASN A 120 3.48 4.85 -6.50
C ASN A 120 4.21 4.03 -7.60
N SER A 121 5.29 4.58 -8.15
CA SER A 121 6.19 3.98 -9.14
C SER A 121 7.62 3.76 -8.61
N THR A 122 7.81 3.83 -7.29
CA THR A 122 9.10 3.75 -6.59
C THR A 122 9.22 2.43 -5.82
N GLY A 123 10.42 1.86 -5.84
CA GLY A 123 10.73 0.56 -5.27
C GLY A 123 10.63 -0.56 -6.30
N SER A 124 11.49 -1.57 -6.15
CA SER A 124 11.53 -2.73 -7.04
C SER A 124 10.25 -3.58 -6.90
N PRO A 125 9.86 -4.33 -7.94
CA PRO A 125 8.79 -5.30 -7.83
C PRO A 125 9.18 -6.43 -6.87
N THR A 126 8.19 -7.10 -6.30
CA THR A 126 8.41 -8.43 -5.72
C THR A 126 8.54 -9.47 -6.83
N SER A 127 9.26 -10.55 -6.56
CA SER A 127 9.46 -11.62 -7.53
C SER A 127 9.75 -12.96 -6.85
N GLY A 128 9.55 -14.05 -7.61
CA GLY A 128 9.73 -15.41 -7.10
C GLY A 128 8.72 -15.77 -5.99
N SER A 129 9.03 -16.85 -5.27
CA SER A 129 8.17 -17.42 -4.22
C SER A 129 8.80 -17.40 -2.83
N SER A 130 10.03 -16.90 -2.68
CA SER A 130 10.80 -16.96 -1.42
C SER A 130 10.39 -15.92 -0.37
N THR A 131 9.25 -15.25 -0.53
CA THR A 131 8.71 -14.24 0.41
C THR A 131 9.76 -13.20 0.83
N VAL A 132 10.43 -12.60 -0.15
CA VAL A 132 11.44 -11.57 0.10
C VAL A 132 10.80 -10.19 0.02
N PRO A 133 10.94 -9.32 1.04
CA PRO A 133 10.43 -7.96 0.98
C PRO A 133 11.12 -7.10 -0.08
N SER A 134 10.34 -6.30 -0.79
CA SER A 134 10.83 -5.13 -1.51
C SER A 134 10.63 -3.89 -0.64
N THR A 135 11.62 -3.01 -0.56
CA THR A 135 11.66 -1.93 0.42
C THR A 135 11.94 -0.56 -0.20
N VAL A 136 11.44 0.48 0.47
CA VAL A 136 11.79 1.89 0.24
C VAL A 136 12.04 2.52 1.60
N VAL A 137 13.29 2.94 1.86
CA VAL A 137 13.69 3.51 3.16
C VAL A 137 13.11 4.91 3.37
N SER A 138 13.00 5.72 2.31
CA SER A 138 12.52 7.09 2.38
C SER A 138 11.68 7.46 1.16
N PHE A 139 10.66 8.29 1.36
CA PHE A 139 9.81 8.87 0.32
C PHE A 139 9.32 10.28 0.75
N PRO A 140 9.10 11.23 -0.18
CA PRO A 140 9.54 11.17 -1.57
C PRO A 140 11.07 11.16 -1.65
#